data_AF-A0A944D0D0-F1
#
_entry.id   AF-A0A944D0D0-F1
#
_cell.length_a   1.000
_cell.length_b   1.000
_cell.length_c   1.000
_cell.angle_alpha   90.00
_cell.angle_beta   90.00
_cell.angle_gamma   90.00
#
_symmetry.space_group_name_H-M   'P 1'
#
loop_
_entity.id
_entity.type
_entity.pdbx_description
1 polymer ?
#
loop_
_entity_poly.entity_id
_entity_poly.type
_entity_poly.pdbx_seq_one_letter_code
_entity_poly.pdbx_strand_id
1 'polypeptide(L)'
;MNYRITIDKYTWEITGRIVWNNDYSKNSIISVPAQKLMEFLFQQELREGVLKQYSETELGNIIDTENIQIVRNAKTNFANALRKVYGLSKKNLPAEVIFDTSTVPSKSSKTTTFIKFPHQVSYLQDREITKEKRQAALAEVELEKKSNNKTTQIINALLRAFPKHKKAIFQTDEGHMLPFTTVNKNCSPPFKFPLEIDALQSKPHRVGLDSLYEIRKNAGANLYPGKILQLKKDDKGYKLGHTIYTHILDSCDNVGSTLKRAWSKLDEQNMSFAERQQKIKEISSDIGAMAFIWSQRLNQVKQEDFSDYLAGLAFSLPMFHIQESGLSLVCAEGSALKASGSGQKHICPAGMLEIFNSKIDKNFTIADFRAVASKELLEETLFGSKFKLKNSSIYSQYVRNFSTELAGQVEASYPMLNVCVEDLLKIWDDLWEDFEGWHKSTPPSNEAIMQVQQLSMEKAPWFFIIDIMNFRPEIIKPLYLRNSFDCFLNWEYKNNYSVPEIISWKDQYELEDWVRDNHKDWCTPGIASAYLGARYYFNNKEKF
;
A
#
# COMPACT_ATOMS: atom_id res chain seq x y z
N MET A 1 7.32 35.56 13.24
CA MET A 1 7.44 37.03 13.28
C MET A 1 7.24 37.41 14.74
N ASN A 2 8.19 38.13 15.33
CA ASN A 2 8.12 38.49 16.76
C ASN A 2 7.37 39.80 16.89
N TYR A 3 6.42 39.87 17.83
CA TYR A 3 5.73 41.12 18.16
C TYR A 3 5.98 41.44 19.63
N ARG A 4 6.35 42.70 19.86
CA ARG A 4 6.60 43.26 21.17
C ARG A 4 5.37 44.07 21.56
N ILE A 5 4.72 43.72 22.65
CA ILE A 5 3.60 44.51 23.21
C ILE A 5 4.07 45.06 24.55
N THR A 6 3.90 46.37 24.72
CA THR A 6 4.29 47.10 25.93
C THR A 6 3.05 47.73 26.53
N ILE A 7 2.76 47.45 27.79
CA ILE A 7 1.72 48.12 28.56
C ILE A 7 2.37 48.57 29.87
N ASP A 8 2.46 49.88 30.05
CA ASP A 8 3.25 50.57 31.08
C ASP A 8 4.69 50.03 31.19
N LYS A 9 5.17 49.73 32.40
CA LYS A 9 6.57 49.32 32.68
C LYS A 9 6.85 47.84 32.43
N TYR A 10 5.89 47.08 31.90
CA TYR A 10 6.05 45.67 31.62
C TYR A 10 6.00 45.42 30.11
N THR A 11 7.02 44.74 29.62
CA THR A 11 7.15 44.36 28.22
C THR A 11 7.02 42.85 28.14
N TRP A 12 6.04 42.38 27.35
CA TRP A 12 5.92 40.96 27.05
C TRP A 12 6.28 40.73 25.59
N GLU A 13 7.12 39.72 25.37
CA GLU A 13 7.46 39.25 24.04
C GLU A 13 6.68 37.97 23.78
N ILE A 14 5.56 38.10 23.07
CA ILE A 14 4.69 36.96 22.78
C ILE A 14 5.14 36.36 21.46
N THR A 15 5.66 35.13 21.54
CA THR A 15 6.03 34.36 20.36
C THR A 15 5.03 33.23 20.18
N GLY A 16 4.03 33.44 19.31
CA GLY A 16 3.08 32.39 18.94
C GLY A 16 3.70 31.42 17.94
N ARG A 17 3.72 30.12 18.26
CA ARG A 17 3.97 29.04 17.30
C ARG A 17 2.79 28.06 17.31
N ILE A 18 2.22 27.82 16.13
CA ILE A 18 1.35 26.67 15.91
C ILE A 18 2.24 25.59 15.32
N VAL A 19 2.51 24.55 16.12
CA VAL A 19 3.26 23.38 15.66
C VAL A 19 2.24 22.36 15.17
N TRP A 20 2.18 22.19 13.85
CA TRP A 20 1.60 20.97 13.30
C TRP A 20 2.64 19.88 13.48
N ASN A 21 2.26 18.78 14.12
CA ASN A 21 3.07 17.57 14.11
C ASN A 21 3.09 17.05 12.67
N ASN A 22 4.08 17.52 11.91
CA ASN A 22 4.88 16.77 10.95
C ASN A 22 5.94 17.70 10.33
N ASP A 23 7.18 17.46 10.76
CA ASP A 23 8.49 17.92 10.26
C ASP A 23 9.16 19.21 10.77
N TYR A 24 10.39 19.00 11.26
CA TYR A 24 11.31 19.94 11.93
C TYR A 24 12.10 20.87 10.98
N SER A 25 11.64 21.13 9.75
CA SER A 25 12.50 21.84 8.77
C SER A 25 11.84 22.88 7.86
N LYS A 26 10.54 23.16 7.96
CA LYS A 26 9.93 24.34 7.31
C LYS A 26 8.89 25.00 8.20
N ASN A 27 9.26 26.13 8.80
CA ASN A 27 8.33 27.01 9.51
C ASN A 27 7.43 27.73 8.49
N SER A 28 6.25 27.17 8.21
CA SER A 28 5.16 27.95 7.60
C SER A 28 4.51 28.79 8.71
N ILE A 29 4.85 30.08 8.76
CA ILE A 29 4.24 31.03 9.70
C ILE A 29 2.92 31.50 9.09
N ILE A 30 1.79 31.10 9.67
CA ILE A 30 0.52 31.81 9.42
C ILE A 30 0.51 33.03 10.34
N SER A 31 0.75 34.21 9.77
CA SER A 31 0.56 35.47 10.50
C SER A 31 -0.92 35.81 10.56
N VAL A 32 -1.52 35.64 11.75
CA VAL A 32 -2.82 36.24 12.06
C VAL A 32 -2.54 37.61 12.67
N PRO A 33 -3.10 38.71 12.14
CA PRO A 33 -2.95 40.02 12.75
C PRO A 33 -3.48 39.99 14.18
N ALA A 34 -2.62 40.31 15.16
CA ALA A 34 -2.93 40.25 16.59
C ALA A 34 -4.20 41.05 16.95
N GLN A 35 -4.49 42.12 16.20
CA GLN A 35 -5.68 42.95 16.35
C GLN A 35 -6.99 42.17 16.13
N LYS A 36 -7.06 41.26 15.14
CA LYS A 36 -8.27 40.44 14.90
C LYS A 36 -8.43 39.31 15.91
N LEU A 37 -7.32 38.78 16.43
CA LEU A 37 -7.35 37.76 17.48
C LEU A 37 -7.77 38.38 18.83
N MET A 38 -7.28 39.59 19.12
CA MET A 38 -7.64 40.35 20.32
C MET A 38 -9.08 40.87 20.24
N GLU A 39 -9.54 41.40 19.10
CA GLU A 39 -10.96 41.79 18.92
C GLU A 39 -11.91 40.61 19.15
N PHE A 40 -11.53 39.40 18.73
CA PHE A 40 -12.34 38.19 18.92
C PHE A 40 -12.34 37.68 20.37
N LEU A 41 -11.20 37.76 21.06
CA LEU A 41 -11.08 37.34 22.47
C LEU A 41 -11.74 38.36 23.42
N PHE A 42 -11.60 39.66 23.15
CA PHE A 42 -12.19 40.73 23.96
C PHE A 42 -13.70 40.94 23.72
N GLN A 43 -14.25 40.57 22.55
CA GLN A 43 -15.70 40.63 22.32
C GLN A 43 -16.51 39.57 23.06
N GLN A 44 -15.88 38.51 23.58
CA GLN A 44 -16.57 37.40 24.27
C GLN A 44 -16.54 37.53 25.80
N GLU A 45 -15.57 38.22 26.40
CA GLU A 45 -15.43 38.29 27.88
C GLU A 45 -15.92 39.62 28.52
N LEU A 46 -16.30 40.63 27.74
CA LEU A 46 -16.79 41.92 28.27
C LEU A 46 -18.32 42.07 28.30
N ARG A 47 -19.08 40.96 28.37
CA ARG A 47 -20.55 41.05 28.52
C ARG A 47 -21.10 40.90 29.94
N GLU A 48 -20.30 40.56 30.95
CA GLU A 48 -20.80 40.53 32.34
C GLU A 48 -19.83 41.21 33.30
N GLY A 49 -20.30 42.27 33.95
CA GLY A 49 -19.52 43.19 34.76
C GLY A 49 -19.08 42.62 36.11
N VAL A 50 -17.87 42.07 36.17
CA VAL A 50 -17.32 41.48 37.41
C VAL A 50 -16.11 42.24 37.99
N LEU A 51 -15.59 43.31 37.34
CA LEU A 51 -14.37 43.98 37.82
C LEU A 51 -14.58 45.25 38.67
N LYS A 52 -15.61 45.29 39.52
CA LYS A 52 -15.83 46.44 40.44
C LYS A 52 -15.66 46.16 41.93
N GLN A 53 -15.18 44.99 42.35
CA GLN A 53 -15.16 44.65 43.79
C GLN A 53 -13.87 44.04 44.36
N TYR A 54 -12.71 44.15 43.69
CA TYR A 54 -11.46 43.60 44.23
C TYR A 54 -10.35 44.65 44.36
N SER A 55 -9.64 44.64 45.50
CA SER A 55 -8.47 45.48 45.77
C SER A 55 -7.20 44.91 45.10
N GLU A 56 -6.17 45.75 44.87
CA GLU A 56 -4.91 45.35 44.19
C GLU A 56 -4.21 44.14 44.83
N THR A 57 -4.35 43.97 46.16
CA THR A 57 -3.77 42.85 46.90
C THR A 57 -4.57 41.55 46.74
N GLU A 58 -5.88 41.65 46.53
CA GLU A 58 -6.74 40.49 46.21
C GLU A 58 -6.54 40.04 44.76
N LEU A 59 -6.33 41.00 43.84
CA LEU A 59 -5.89 40.72 42.47
C LEU A 59 -4.57 39.95 42.47
N GLY A 60 -3.59 40.31 43.30
CA GLY A 60 -2.29 39.62 43.39
C GLY A 60 -2.39 38.12 43.73
N ASN A 61 -3.35 37.71 44.56
CA ASN A 61 -3.55 36.30 44.94
C ASN A 61 -4.53 35.55 44.03
N ILE A 62 -5.44 36.26 43.37
CA ILE A 62 -6.31 35.69 42.33
C ILE A 62 -5.49 35.39 41.05
N ILE A 63 -4.48 36.22 40.75
CA ILE A 63 -3.65 36.13 39.54
C ILE A 63 -2.86 34.80 39.40
N ASP A 64 -2.53 34.09 40.48
CA ASP A 64 -1.83 32.80 40.37
C ASP A 64 -2.78 31.61 40.09
N THR A 65 -4.06 31.73 40.45
CA THR A 65 -5.03 30.63 40.31
C THR A 65 -5.99 30.85 39.13
N GLU A 66 -6.35 32.10 38.83
CA GLU A 66 -7.18 32.46 37.67
C GLU A 66 -6.43 32.44 36.35
N ASN A 67 -5.10 32.62 36.30
CA ASN A 67 -4.36 32.49 35.04
C ASN A 67 -4.43 31.07 34.47
N ILE A 68 -4.48 30.05 35.32
CA ILE A 68 -4.64 28.66 34.88
C ILE A 68 -6.08 28.44 34.37
N GLN A 69 -7.07 29.06 35.00
CA GLN A 69 -8.48 28.89 34.62
C GLN A 69 -8.87 29.74 33.41
N ILE A 70 -8.36 30.96 33.27
CA ILE A 70 -8.50 31.84 32.09
C ILE A 70 -7.76 31.23 30.90
N VAL A 71 -6.56 30.67 31.07
CA VAL A 71 -5.86 29.95 29.99
C VAL A 71 -6.60 28.66 29.63
N ARG A 72 -7.18 27.93 30.60
CA ARG A 72 -8.04 26.76 30.30
C ARG A 72 -9.36 27.16 29.63
N ASN A 73 -9.98 28.25 30.03
CA ASN A 73 -11.24 28.75 29.47
C ASN A 73 -11.00 29.33 28.07
N ALA A 74 -9.93 30.07 27.84
CA ALA A 74 -9.50 30.55 26.52
C ALA A 74 -9.14 29.38 25.60
N LYS A 75 -8.45 28.33 26.09
CA LYS A 75 -8.16 27.10 25.34
C LYS A 75 -9.44 26.34 24.99
N THR A 76 -10.40 26.31 25.90
CA THR A 76 -11.71 25.67 25.70
C THR A 76 -12.62 26.47 24.76
N ASN A 77 -12.62 27.80 24.86
CA ASN A 77 -13.41 28.71 24.04
C ASN A 77 -12.83 28.82 22.62
N PHE A 78 -11.51 28.82 22.47
CA PHE A 78 -10.83 28.73 21.19
C PHE A 78 -11.09 27.37 20.51
N ALA A 79 -11.02 26.27 21.26
CA ALA A 79 -11.44 24.96 20.78
C ALA A 79 -12.91 24.93 20.35
N ASN A 80 -13.81 25.56 21.09
CA ASN A 80 -15.24 25.65 20.76
C ASN A 80 -15.53 26.53 19.53
N ALA A 81 -14.78 27.62 19.36
CA ALA A 81 -14.86 28.47 18.18
C ALA A 81 -14.41 27.69 16.92
N LEU A 82 -13.34 26.92 17.02
CA LEU A 82 -12.90 26.00 15.96
C LEU A 82 -13.94 24.91 15.67
N ARG A 83 -14.63 24.38 16.69
CA ARG A 83 -15.77 23.44 16.49
C ARG A 83 -16.89 24.04 15.67
N LYS A 84 -17.25 25.30 15.93
CA LYS A 84 -18.38 25.98 15.28
C LYS A 84 -18.05 26.40 13.84
N VAL A 85 -16.81 26.82 13.59
CA VAL A 85 -16.34 27.24 12.25
C VAL A 85 -16.08 26.04 11.33
N TYR A 86 -15.62 24.91 11.89
CA TYR A 86 -15.19 23.74 11.09
C TYR A 86 -16.03 22.47 11.30
N GLY A 87 -17.13 22.54 12.06
CA GLY A 87 -18.06 21.41 12.25
C GLY A 87 -17.48 20.21 13.03
N LEU A 88 -16.56 20.44 13.98
CA LEU A 88 -15.81 19.36 14.65
C LEU A 88 -16.50 18.86 15.94
N SER A 89 -16.49 17.53 16.17
CA SER A 89 -17.05 16.90 17.39
C SER A 89 -16.06 16.89 18.57
N LYS A 90 -16.58 16.74 19.81
CA LYS A 90 -15.81 16.79 21.08
C LYS A 90 -14.61 15.83 21.16
N LYS A 91 -14.56 14.77 20.33
CA LYS A 91 -13.55 13.68 20.36
C LYS A 91 -12.31 13.91 19.45
N ASN A 92 -12.22 15.04 18.73
CA ASN A 92 -11.10 15.35 17.82
C ASN A 92 -10.41 16.68 18.17
N LEU A 93 -9.75 16.74 19.32
CA LEU A 93 -8.84 17.84 19.66
C LEU A 93 -7.38 17.42 19.42
N PRO A 94 -6.50 18.29 18.90
CA PRO A 94 -5.06 18.09 19.01
C PRO A 94 -4.64 18.08 20.48
N ALA A 95 -3.65 17.23 20.81
CA ALA A 95 -3.30 16.89 22.18
C ALA A 95 -2.69 18.04 23.00
N GLU A 96 -2.20 19.13 22.40
CA GLU A 96 -1.64 20.22 23.19
C GLU A 96 -1.61 21.58 22.47
N VAL A 97 -1.80 22.64 23.24
CA VAL A 97 -1.42 24.01 22.91
C VAL A 97 -0.43 24.39 24.00
N ILE A 98 0.83 24.60 23.63
CA ILE A 98 1.94 24.91 24.54
C ILE A 98 2.13 26.43 24.52
N PHE A 99 2.11 27.05 25.69
CA PHE A 99 2.59 28.42 25.89
C PHE A 99 3.99 28.32 26.48
N ASP A 100 5.00 28.80 25.75
CA ASP A 100 6.36 28.90 26.28
C ASP A 100 6.50 30.24 27.00
N THR A 101 6.61 30.20 28.33
CA THR A 101 6.97 31.35 29.15
C THR A 101 8.40 31.18 29.65
N SER A 102 9.37 31.06 28.73
CA SER A 102 10.79 31.07 29.10
C SER A 102 11.39 32.45 28.86
N THR A 103 11.43 33.25 29.93
CA THR A 103 12.51 34.23 30.14
C THR A 103 12.61 34.58 31.63
N VAL A 104 13.47 33.84 32.32
CA VAL A 104 14.21 34.38 33.48
C VAL A 104 15.70 34.18 33.16
N PRO A 105 16.55 35.21 33.31
CA PRO A 105 17.87 35.24 32.67
C PRO A 105 18.95 34.45 33.43
N SER A 106 19.69 33.64 32.65
CA SER A 106 21.12 33.28 32.76
C SER A 106 21.71 32.82 34.12
N LYS A 107 22.32 31.63 34.14
CA LYS A 107 23.78 31.39 34.03
C LYS A 107 24.08 29.95 34.44
N SER A 108 24.84 29.28 33.57
CA SER A 108 25.65 28.09 33.87
C SER A 108 24.97 26.72 33.98
N SER A 109 25.74 25.75 33.49
CA SER A 109 25.63 24.29 33.60
C SER A 109 24.68 23.56 32.63
N LYS A 110 25.34 22.73 31.81
CA LYS A 110 24.79 21.59 31.09
C LYS A 110 24.27 20.57 32.10
N THR A 111 23.03 20.10 31.94
CA THR A 111 22.73 18.67 31.99
C THR A 111 21.47 18.42 31.17
N THR A 112 21.63 17.76 30.02
CA THR A 112 20.50 17.22 29.25
C THR A 112 20.30 15.79 29.72
N THR A 113 19.30 15.56 30.57
CA THR A 113 18.83 14.20 30.86
C THR A 113 17.89 13.80 29.74
N PHE A 114 18.34 12.91 28.87
CA PHE A 114 17.47 12.23 27.92
C PHE A 114 16.78 11.07 28.63
N ILE A 115 15.48 11.18 28.87
CA ILE A 115 14.67 9.97 29.13
C ILE A 115 14.39 9.35 27.76
N LYS A 116 15.16 8.30 27.45
CA LYS A 116 14.96 7.45 26.28
C LYS A 116 13.89 6.42 26.64
N PHE A 117 12.70 6.57 26.09
CA PHE A 117 11.75 5.45 26.04
C PHE A 117 12.05 4.59 24.80
N PRO A 118 12.04 3.26 24.91
CA PRO A 118 12.20 2.38 23.77
C PRO A 118 11.02 2.55 22.81
N HIS A 119 11.30 2.33 21.53
CA HIS A 119 10.33 2.25 20.45
C HIS A 119 9.11 1.41 20.85
N GLN A 120 8.00 2.07 21.16
CA GLN A 120 6.67 1.60 20.87
C GLN A 120 5.92 2.78 20.27
N VAL A 121 5.98 2.90 18.95
CA VAL A 121 4.90 3.55 18.22
C VAL A 121 3.69 2.64 18.46
N SER A 122 2.85 3.00 19.43
CA SER A 122 1.52 2.41 19.51
C SER A 122 0.79 2.83 18.24
N TYR A 123 0.79 1.95 17.25
CA TYR A 123 -0.13 2.03 16.15
C TYR A 123 -1.54 2.01 16.74
N LEU A 124 -2.27 3.10 16.52
CA LEU A 124 -3.73 3.16 16.49
C LEU A 124 -4.43 2.61 17.74
N GLN A 125 -4.89 3.51 18.62
CA GLN A 125 -6.09 3.19 19.39
C GLN A 125 -7.22 2.95 18.39
N ASP A 126 -7.61 1.68 18.22
CA ASP A 126 -8.81 1.28 17.51
C ASP A 126 -10.01 1.98 18.16
N ARG A 127 -10.41 3.10 17.57
CA ARG A 127 -11.72 3.67 17.86
C ARG A 127 -12.73 2.65 17.34
N GLU A 128 -13.68 2.26 18.18
CA GLU A 128 -14.83 1.46 17.72
C GLU A 128 -15.42 2.08 16.46
N ILE A 129 -15.25 1.37 15.33
CA ILE A 129 -15.87 1.73 14.07
C ILE A 129 -17.37 1.51 14.27
N THR A 130 -18.17 2.56 14.06
CA THR A 130 -19.62 2.41 14.20
C THR A 130 -20.15 1.42 13.16
N LYS A 131 -21.23 0.72 13.50
CA LYS A 131 -21.85 -0.26 12.60
C LYS A 131 -22.20 0.37 11.24
N GLU A 132 -22.64 1.63 11.22
CA GLU A 132 -22.97 2.37 10.01
C GLU A 132 -21.73 2.60 9.13
N LYS A 133 -20.60 2.98 9.73
CA LYS A 133 -19.34 3.19 8.98
C LYS A 133 -18.84 1.90 8.35
N ARG A 134 -18.92 0.79 9.08
CA ARG A 134 -18.55 -0.53 8.54
C ARG A 134 -19.46 -0.95 7.39
N GLN A 135 -20.77 -0.74 7.52
CA GLN A 135 -21.73 -1.05 6.45
C GLN A 135 -21.50 -0.20 5.20
N ALA A 136 -21.25 1.10 5.36
CA ALA A 136 -20.91 1.99 4.24
C ALA A 136 -19.63 1.56 3.53
N ALA A 137 -18.58 1.22 4.28
CA ALA A 137 -17.31 0.73 3.73
C ALA A 137 -17.48 -0.60 2.97
N LEU A 138 -18.25 -1.54 3.52
CA LEU A 138 -18.57 -2.80 2.84
C LEU A 138 -19.33 -2.55 1.52
N ALA A 139 -20.28 -1.61 1.51
CA ALA A 139 -21.02 -1.28 0.29
C ALA A 139 -20.10 -0.73 -0.82
N GLU A 140 -19.14 0.14 -0.48
CA GLU A 140 -18.16 0.65 -1.46
C GLU A 140 -17.24 -0.46 -2.00
N VAL A 141 -16.83 -1.42 -1.15
CA VAL A 141 -16.06 -2.60 -1.57
C VAL A 141 -16.87 -3.50 -2.51
N GLU A 142 -18.15 -3.73 -2.22
CA GLU A 142 -19.04 -4.52 -3.08
C GLU A 142 -19.30 -3.84 -4.44
N LEU A 143 -19.40 -2.50 -4.46
CA LEU A 143 -19.50 -1.75 -5.71
C LEU A 143 -18.24 -1.93 -6.56
N GLU A 144 -17.05 -1.89 -5.98
CA GLU A 144 -15.80 -2.14 -6.72
C GLU A 144 -15.82 -3.54 -7.37
N LYS A 145 -16.18 -4.58 -6.60
CA LYS A 145 -16.24 -5.98 -7.06
C LYS A 145 -17.14 -6.15 -8.27
N LYS A 146 -18.34 -5.52 -8.25
CA LYS A 146 -19.31 -5.58 -9.37
C LYS A 146 -18.78 -5.03 -10.70
N SER A 147 -17.71 -4.24 -10.69
CA SER A 147 -17.10 -3.67 -11.90
C SER A 147 -15.78 -4.32 -12.31
N ASN A 148 -15.29 -5.34 -11.58
CA ASN A 148 -14.04 -6.00 -11.96
C ASN A 148 -14.10 -6.65 -13.35
N ASN A 149 -15.20 -7.34 -13.65
CA ASN A 149 -15.46 -7.92 -14.97
C ASN A 149 -15.76 -6.88 -16.07
N LYS A 150 -15.87 -5.59 -15.71
CA LYS A 150 -16.08 -4.45 -16.62
C LYS A 150 -14.82 -3.62 -16.82
N THR A 151 -13.66 -4.06 -16.30
CA THR A 151 -12.39 -3.35 -16.44
C THR A 151 -12.10 -2.99 -17.90
N THR A 152 -12.31 -3.91 -18.84
CA THR A 152 -12.16 -3.66 -20.29
C THR A 152 -13.09 -2.55 -20.81
N GLN A 153 -14.34 -2.47 -20.32
CA GLN A 153 -15.28 -1.42 -20.70
C GLN A 153 -14.85 -0.05 -20.18
N ILE A 154 -14.35 0.00 -18.94
CA ILE A 154 -13.82 1.21 -18.32
C ILE A 154 -12.59 1.70 -19.10
N ILE A 155 -11.66 0.81 -19.43
CA ILE A 155 -10.49 1.13 -20.26
C ILE A 155 -10.93 1.67 -21.63
N ASN A 156 -11.89 1.03 -22.29
CA ASN A 156 -12.42 1.51 -23.57
C ASN A 156 -13.05 2.90 -23.46
N ALA A 157 -13.76 3.20 -22.37
CA ALA A 157 -14.29 4.53 -22.11
C ALA A 157 -13.17 5.57 -21.94
N LEU A 158 -12.12 5.24 -21.17
CA LEU A 158 -10.95 6.09 -20.98
C LEU A 158 -10.20 6.32 -22.30
N LEU A 159 -10.04 5.30 -23.14
CA LEU A 159 -9.40 5.41 -24.44
C LEU A 159 -10.21 6.23 -25.44
N ARG A 160 -11.55 6.24 -25.35
CA ARG A 160 -12.38 7.17 -26.14
C ARG A 160 -12.18 8.62 -25.70
N ALA A 161 -12.07 8.87 -24.39
CA ALA A 161 -11.79 10.19 -23.85
C ALA A 161 -10.35 10.66 -24.15
N PHE A 162 -9.39 9.74 -24.17
CA PHE A 162 -7.98 10.02 -24.39
C PHE A 162 -7.35 9.11 -25.47
N PRO A 163 -7.70 9.30 -26.75
CA PRO A 163 -7.32 8.38 -27.84
C PRO A 163 -5.81 8.25 -28.06
N LYS A 164 -5.02 9.26 -27.67
CA LYS A 164 -3.55 9.23 -27.70
C LYS A 164 -2.91 8.10 -26.87
N HIS A 165 -3.67 7.46 -25.98
CA HIS A 165 -3.18 6.34 -25.15
C HIS A 165 -3.47 4.96 -25.71
N LYS A 166 -4.21 4.83 -26.83
CA LYS A 166 -4.58 3.51 -27.38
C LYS A 166 -3.37 2.59 -27.62
N LYS A 167 -2.27 3.15 -28.12
CA LYS A 167 -1.02 2.40 -28.40
C LYS A 167 -0.22 2.01 -27.15
N ALA A 168 -0.61 2.48 -25.97
CA ALA A 168 0.05 2.12 -24.72
C ALA A 168 -0.47 0.80 -24.16
N ILE A 169 -1.71 0.42 -24.48
CA ILE A 169 -2.32 -0.79 -23.93
C ILE A 169 -1.76 -2.00 -24.66
N PHE A 170 -1.40 -3.04 -23.90
CA PHE A 170 -0.91 -4.28 -24.49
C PHE A 170 -1.99 -4.94 -25.34
N GLN A 171 -1.58 -5.42 -26.53
CA GLN A 171 -2.43 -6.17 -27.44
C GLN A 171 -1.79 -7.53 -27.70
N THR A 172 -2.57 -8.61 -27.62
CA THR A 172 -2.14 -9.95 -28.04
C THR A 172 -1.96 -10.01 -29.55
N ASP A 173 -1.44 -11.12 -30.06
CA ASP A 173 -1.21 -11.30 -31.51
C ASP A 173 -2.55 -11.34 -32.28
N GLU A 174 -3.62 -11.83 -31.65
CA GLU A 174 -5.01 -11.80 -32.15
C GLU A 174 -5.70 -10.43 -31.92
N GLY A 175 -4.99 -9.44 -31.39
CA GLY A 175 -5.49 -8.08 -31.18
C GLY A 175 -6.36 -7.89 -29.94
N HIS A 176 -6.42 -8.87 -29.04
CA HIS A 176 -7.12 -8.73 -27.76
C HIS A 176 -6.39 -7.74 -26.85
N MET A 177 -7.11 -6.77 -26.28
CA MET A 177 -6.52 -5.79 -25.36
C MET A 177 -6.46 -6.37 -23.94
N LEU A 178 -5.28 -6.36 -23.34
CA LEU A 178 -5.07 -6.77 -21.96
C LEU A 178 -4.85 -5.54 -21.06
N PRO A 179 -5.27 -5.59 -19.78
CA PRO A 179 -5.31 -4.41 -18.91
C PRO A 179 -3.93 -3.97 -18.37
N PHE A 180 -2.85 -4.20 -19.10
CA PHE A 180 -1.50 -3.77 -18.72
C PHE A 180 -0.79 -3.04 -19.87
N THR A 181 0.31 -2.38 -19.53
CA THR A 181 1.25 -1.78 -20.47
C THR A 181 2.66 -2.25 -20.18
N THR A 182 3.59 -1.98 -21.09
CA THR A 182 5.00 -2.38 -21.05
C THR A 182 5.86 -1.19 -21.43
N VAL A 183 7.00 -1.02 -20.77
CA VAL A 183 7.94 0.08 -21.08
C VAL A 183 8.74 -0.15 -22.36
N ASN A 184 8.95 -1.41 -22.75
CA ASN A 184 9.65 -1.76 -23.99
C ASN A 184 8.93 -2.90 -24.74
N LYS A 185 9.29 -3.06 -26.02
CA LYS A 185 8.66 -4.04 -26.94
C LYS A 185 8.85 -5.49 -26.52
N ASN A 186 9.95 -5.82 -25.85
CA ASN A 186 10.25 -7.18 -25.40
C ASN A 186 9.63 -7.48 -24.03
N CYS A 187 8.87 -6.52 -23.48
CA CYS A 187 8.29 -6.58 -22.15
C CYS A 187 9.31 -6.80 -21.05
N SER A 188 10.62 -6.61 -21.27
CA SER A 188 11.66 -6.95 -20.28
C SER A 188 11.80 -5.88 -19.21
N PRO A 189 12.34 -6.16 -18.01
CA PRO A 189 12.71 -5.12 -17.07
C PRO A 189 13.67 -4.11 -17.70
N PRO A 190 13.40 -2.79 -17.57
CA PRO A 190 14.25 -1.74 -18.15
C PRO A 190 15.50 -1.46 -17.29
N PHE A 191 15.72 -2.25 -16.23
CA PHE A 191 16.82 -2.14 -15.29
C PHE A 191 17.48 -3.50 -15.05
N LYS A 192 18.67 -3.45 -14.45
CA LYS A 192 19.38 -4.63 -13.94
C LYS A 192 19.66 -4.44 -12.45
N PHE A 193 19.76 -5.54 -11.73
CA PHE A 193 20.32 -5.53 -10.38
C PHE A 193 21.86 -5.42 -10.45
N PRO A 194 22.51 -4.78 -9.47
CA PRO A 194 21.92 -4.13 -8.30
C PRO A 194 21.25 -2.78 -8.61
N LEU A 195 20.18 -2.46 -7.88
CA LEU A 195 19.55 -1.15 -7.87
C LEU A 195 19.94 -0.37 -6.62
N GLU A 196 20.31 0.89 -6.78
CA GLU A 196 20.56 1.79 -5.63
C GLU A 196 19.26 2.03 -4.85
N ILE A 197 19.34 2.03 -3.52
CA ILE A 197 18.24 2.34 -2.61
C ILE A 197 18.46 3.74 -2.02
N ASP A 198 17.54 4.64 -2.31
CA ASP A 198 17.50 5.97 -1.72
C ASP A 198 17.16 5.88 -0.22
N ALA A 199 17.96 6.55 0.61
CA ALA A 199 17.70 6.65 2.05
C ALA A 199 16.38 7.39 2.38
N LEU A 200 15.88 8.22 1.46
CA LEU A 200 14.71 9.06 1.67
C LEU A 200 13.41 8.26 1.48
N GLN A 201 12.67 8.10 2.57
CA GLN A 201 11.27 7.72 2.51
C GLN A 201 10.49 8.82 1.76
N SER A 202 9.81 8.43 0.69
CA SER A 202 8.91 9.32 -0.02
C SER A 202 7.77 9.73 0.92
N LYS A 203 7.49 11.03 1.03
CA LYS A 203 6.28 11.51 1.71
C LYS A 203 5.10 11.30 0.80
N PRO A 204 4.10 10.51 1.20
CA PRO A 204 2.76 11.08 1.13
C PRO A 204 1.80 10.49 2.17
N HIS A 205 0.81 11.29 2.55
CA HIS A 205 -0.42 10.74 3.11
C HIS A 205 -1.59 11.67 2.76
N ARG A 206 -2.55 11.16 1.96
CA ARG A 206 -3.94 11.61 2.08
C ARG A 206 -4.49 10.95 3.33
N VAL A 207 -4.84 11.71 4.35
CA VAL A 207 -5.52 11.22 5.56
C VAL A 207 -6.94 11.76 5.50
N GLY A 208 -7.95 10.90 5.47
CA GLY A 208 -9.35 11.31 5.37
C GLY A 208 -10.30 10.16 5.06
N LEU A 209 -11.60 10.40 5.19
CA LEU A 209 -12.66 9.39 4.96
C LEU A 209 -12.68 8.82 3.53
N ASP A 210 -12.09 9.53 2.57
CA ASP A 210 -11.99 9.12 1.17
C ASP A 210 -10.68 8.38 0.84
N SER A 211 -9.83 8.10 1.84
CA SER A 211 -8.67 7.22 1.70
C SER A 211 -9.11 5.79 1.40
N LEU A 212 -8.52 5.18 0.38
CA LEU A 212 -8.79 3.77 0.05
C LEU A 212 -8.32 2.85 1.19
N TYR A 213 -7.21 3.20 1.84
CA TYR A 213 -6.76 2.50 3.05
C TYR A 213 -7.84 2.51 4.13
N GLU A 214 -8.41 3.68 4.45
CA GLU A 214 -9.47 3.79 5.46
C GLU A 214 -10.74 3.04 5.03
N ILE A 215 -11.15 3.12 3.77
CA ILE A 215 -12.31 2.38 3.25
C ILE A 215 -12.10 0.86 3.46
N ARG A 216 -10.96 0.32 3.04
CA ARG A 216 -10.67 -1.12 3.16
C ARG A 216 -10.53 -1.54 4.63
N LYS A 217 -9.84 -0.75 5.45
CA LYS A 217 -9.72 -1.00 6.90
C LYS A 217 -11.10 -1.02 7.57
N ASN A 218 -11.95 -0.04 7.28
CA ASN A 218 -13.28 0.07 7.87
C ASN A 218 -14.23 -1.03 7.41
N ALA A 219 -13.99 -1.63 6.23
CA ALA A 219 -14.70 -2.82 5.77
C ALA A 219 -14.25 -4.11 6.50
N GLY A 220 -13.16 -4.05 7.28
CA GLY A 220 -12.59 -5.19 7.99
C GLY A 220 -11.51 -5.95 7.20
N ALA A 221 -10.92 -5.31 6.19
CA ALA A 221 -9.81 -5.93 5.45
C ALA A 221 -8.57 -6.06 6.34
N ASN A 222 -7.89 -7.21 6.27
CA ASN A 222 -6.58 -7.37 6.88
C ASN A 222 -5.54 -6.71 5.96
N LEU A 223 -5.10 -5.50 6.32
CA LEU A 223 -4.19 -4.71 5.49
C LEU A 223 -2.75 -4.92 5.95
N TYR A 224 -1.91 -5.40 5.02
CA TYR A 224 -0.48 -5.54 5.22
C TYR A 224 0.16 -4.18 5.58
N PRO A 225 0.79 -4.02 6.76
CA PRO A 225 1.37 -2.75 7.20
C PRO A 225 2.86 -2.61 6.87
N GLY A 226 3.42 -3.52 6.06
CA GLY A 226 4.86 -3.58 5.86
C GLY A 226 5.43 -2.49 4.97
N LYS A 227 6.76 -2.36 5.06
CA LYS A 227 7.58 -1.41 4.33
C LYS A 227 7.94 -2.01 2.98
N ILE A 228 7.80 -1.22 1.93
CA ILE A 228 7.93 -1.67 0.54
C ILE A 228 8.95 -0.80 -0.20
N LEU A 229 9.64 -1.39 -1.16
CA LEU A 229 10.47 -0.70 -2.14
C LEU A 229 9.60 -0.21 -3.30
N GLN A 230 9.67 1.08 -3.59
CA GLN A 230 9.04 1.69 -4.75
C GLN A 230 10.08 1.89 -5.85
N LEU A 231 9.66 1.79 -7.10
CA LEU A 231 10.49 2.14 -8.25
C LEU A 231 10.51 3.65 -8.44
N LYS A 232 11.70 4.21 -8.69
CA LYS A 232 11.91 5.60 -9.08
C LYS A 232 12.82 5.67 -10.29
N LYS A 233 12.82 6.82 -10.97
CA LYS A 233 13.77 7.13 -12.05
C LYS A 233 14.34 8.52 -11.83
N ASP A 234 15.67 8.64 -11.93
CA ASP A 234 16.39 9.90 -11.98
C ASP A 234 17.27 9.98 -13.23
N ASP A 235 18.05 11.05 -13.36
CA ASP A 235 18.96 11.26 -14.50
C ASP A 235 20.01 10.14 -14.66
N LYS A 236 20.29 9.36 -13.59
CA LYS A 236 21.27 8.26 -13.59
C LYS A 236 20.62 6.90 -13.88
N GLY A 237 19.29 6.81 -13.85
CA GLY A 237 18.55 5.60 -14.18
C GLY A 237 17.54 5.20 -13.11
N TYR A 238 17.23 3.91 -13.05
CA TYR A 238 16.27 3.37 -12.08
C TYR A 238 16.90 3.21 -10.71
N LYS A 239 16.10 3.50 -9.69
CA LYS A 239 16.45 3.36 -8.27
C LYS A 239 15.24 2.86 -7.48
N LEU A 240 15.50 2.48 -6.24
CA LEU A 240 14.46 2.11 -5.30
C LEU A 240 14.36 3.15 -4.19
N GLY A 241 13.15 3.41 -3.71
CA GLY A 241 12.94 4.26 -2.54
C GLY A 241 12.00 3.62 -1.53
N HIS A 242 12.04 4.08 -0.29
CA HIS A 242 11.20 3.52 0.77
C HIS A 242 9.77 4.06 0.74
N THR A 243 8.79 3.16 0.86
CA THR A 243 7.39 3.48 1.12
C THR A 243 6.77 2.47 2.08
N ILE A 244 5.48 2.60 2.35
CA ILE A 244 4.68 1.60 3.07
C ILE A 244 3.46 1.23 2.22
N TYR A 245 2.99 0.00 2.39
CA TYR A 245 1.91 -0.54 1.56
C TYR A 245 0.63 0.30 1.59
N THR A 246 0.27 0.83 2.76
CA THR A 246 -0.93 1.67 2.90
C THR A 246 -0.88 2.93 2.04
N HIS A 247 0.30 3.53 1.86
CA HIS A 247 0.47 4.68 0.99
C HIS A 247 0.40 4.30 -0.50
N ILE A 248 0.80 3.07 -0.86
CA ILE A 248 0.62 2.54 -2.21
C ILE A 248 -0.86 2.41 -2.53
N LEU A 249 -1.71 2.00 -1.59
CA LEU A 249 -3.17 1.94 -1.81
C LEU A 249 -3.75 3.30 -2.24
N ASP A 250 -3.40 4.35 -1.51
CA ASP A 250 -3.92 5.69 -1.79
C ASP A 250 -3.27 6.36 -3.00
N SER A 251 -2.00 6.05 -3.24
CA SER A 251 -1.29 6.55 -4.42
C SER A 251 -1.72 5.78 -5.66
N CYS A 252 -1.44 4.49 -5.75
CA CYS A 252 -1.67 3.66 -6.93
C CYS A 252 -3.15 3.30 -7.10
N ASP A 253 -3.70 2.45 -6.22
CA ASP A 253 -4.98 1.77 -6.41
C ASP A 253 -6.20 2.70 -6.38
N ASN A 254 -6.10 3.84 -5.71
CA ASN A 254 -7.25 4.73 -5.53
C ASN A 254 -7.83 5.23 -6.86
N VAL A 255 -7.00 5.40 -7.89
CA VAL A 255 -7.46 5.80 -9.23
C VAL A 255 -8.38 4.72 -9.81
N GLY A 256 -7.88 3.48 -9.90
CA GLY A 256 -8.63 2.36 -10.44
C GLY A 256 -9.88 2.04 -9.61
N SER A 257 -9.76 2.01 -8.28
CA SER A 257 -10.88 1.74 -7.38
C SER A 257 -11.98 2.80 -7.52
N THR A 258 -11.63 4.09 -7.54
CA THR A 258 -12.63 5.17 -7.70
C THR A 258 -13.36 5.07 -9.05
N LEU A 259 -12.63 4.83 -10.14
CA LEU A 259 -13.22 4.67 -11.48
C LEU A 259 -14.18 3.47 -11.52
N LYS A 260 -13.78 2.31 -10.94
CA LYS A 260 -14.62 1.11 -10.87
C LYS A 260 -15.88 1.33 -10.02
N ARG A 261 -15.75 1.94 -8.83
CA ARG A 261 -16.91 2.24 -7.96
C ARG A 261 -17.88 3.19 -8.65
N ALA A 262 -17.38 4.22 -9.32
CA ALA A 262 -18.20 5.19 -10.03
C ALA A 262 -18.92 4.56 -11.24
N TRP A 263 -18.23 3.69 -12.00
CA TRP A 263 -18.85 2.93 -13.09
C TRP A 263 -19.99 2.02 -12.59
N SER A 264 -19.78 1.31 -11.47
CA SER A 264 -20.83 0.48 -10.86
C SER A 264 -22.08 1.28 -10.47
N LYS A 265 -21.91 2.50 -9.97
CA LYS A 265 -23.03 3.38 -9.58
C LYS A 265 -23.90 3.80 -10.78
N LEU A 266 -23.34 3.81 -12.00
CA LEU A 266 -24.04 4.17 -13.24
C LEU A 266 -24.75 3.00 -13.93
N ASP A 267 -24.30 1.78 -13.69
CA ASP A 267 -24.78 0.58 -14.38
C ASP A 267 -25.95 -0.13 -13.67
N GLU A 268 -26.61 0.54 -12.72
CA GLU A 268 -27.80 0.00 -12.06
C GLU A 268 -29.00 -0.05 -13.03
N GLN A 269 -29.50 -1.26 -13.27
CA GLN A 269 -30.47 -1.58 -14.33
C GLN A 269 -31.88 -0.99 -14.12
N ASN A 270 -32.21 -0.52 -12.91
CA ASN A 270 -33.55 -0.03 -12.56
C ASN A 270 -33.63 1.49 -12.34
N MET A 271 -32.62 2.23 -12.78
CA MET A 271 -32.55 3.67 -12.59
C MET A 271 -33.32 4.41 -13.67
N SER A 272 -34.25 5.28 -13.28
CA SER A 272 -34.93 6.18 -14.22
C SER A 272 -33.92 7.11 -14.89
N PHE A 273 -34.30 7.69 -16.03
CA PHE A 273 -33.45 8.64 -16.74
C PHE A 273 -33.06 9.85 -15.86
N ALA A 274 -33.99 10.38 -15.06
CA ALA A 274 -33.75 11.52 -14.18
C ALA A 274 -32.76 11.18 -13.06
N GLU A 275 -32.93 10.02 -12.41
CA GLU A 275 -31.99 9.52 -11.40
C GLU A 275 -30.61 9.30 -12.01
N ARG A 276 -30.53 8.76 -13.23
CA ARG A 276 -29.27 8.55 -13.94
C ARG A 276 -28.56 9.87 -14.24
N GLN A 277 -29.29 10.87 -14.72
CA GLN A 277 -28.73 12.20 -14.95
C GLN A 277 -28.23 12.86 -13.65
N GLN A 278 -28.97 12.70 -12.55
CA GLN A 278 -28.57 13.20 -11.25
C GLN A 278 -27.31 12.50 -10.73
N LYS A 279 -27.25 11.16 -10.79
CA LYS A 279 -26.04 10.41 -10.40
C LYS A 279 -24.85 10.76 -11.26
N ILE A 280 -25.03 10.94 -12.57
CA ILE A 280 -23.95 11.41 -13.47
C ILE A 280 -23.41 12.74 -12.95
N LYS A 281 -24.27 13.72 -12.67
CA LYS A 281 -23.82 15.03 -12.15
C LYS A 281 -23.05 14.90 -10.84
N GLU A 282 -23.52 14.06 -9.93
CA GLU A 282 -22.90 13.82 -8.63
C GLU A 282 -21.50 13.25 -8.73
N ILE A 283 -21.26 12.32 -9.66
CA ILE A 283 -19.96 11.64 -9.76
C ILE A 283 -19.04 12.20 -10.86
N SER A 284 -19.54 13.10 -11.73
CA SER A 284 -18.80 13.58 -12.90
C SER A 284 -17.53 14.34 -12.54
N SER A 285 -17.54 15.13 -11.46
CA SER A 285 -16.34 15.85 -11.01
C SER A 285 -15.22 14.89 -10.63
N ASP A 286 -15.56 13.85 -9.87
CA ASP A 286 -14.60 12.89 -9.32
C ASP A 286 -14.09 11.94 -10.39
N ILE A 287 -14.98 11.46 -11.27
CA ILE A 287 -14.60 10.68 -12.45
C ILE A 287 -13.69 11.52 -13.36
N GLY A 288 -14.07 12.76 -13.65
CA GLY A 288 -13.27 13.66 -14.50
C GLY A 288 -11.87 13.87 -13.94
N ALA A 289 -11.75 14.11 -12.63
CA ALA A 289 -10.47 14.24 -11.95
C ALA A 289 -9.64 12.95 -12.01
N MET A 290 -10.24 11.79 -11.71
CA MET A 290 -9.53 10.51 -11.73
C MET A 290 -9.13 10.07 -13.14
N ALA A 291 -9.96 10.33 -14.15
CA ALA A 291 -9.65 10.06 -15.55
C ALA A 291 -8.51 10.95 -16.05
N PHE A 292 -8.45 12.21 -15.60
CA PHE A 292 -7.31 13.09 -15.86
C PHE A 292 -6.03 12.58 -15.18
N ILE A 293 -6.08 12.21 -13.90
CA ILE A 293 -4.93 11.62 -13.17
C ILE A 293 -4.45 10.34 -13.88
N TRP A 294 -5.37 9.47 -14.28
CA TRP A 294 -5.08 8.27 -15.06
C TRP A 294 -4.32 8.60 -16.35
N SER A 295 -4.78 9.60 -17.11
CA SER A 295 -4.13 10.07 -18.34
C SER A 295 -2.72 10.62 -18.08
N GLN A 296 -2.53 11.37 -17.00
CA GLN A 296 -1.20 11.89 -16.60
C GLN A 296 -0.25 10.76 -16.23
N ARG A 297 -0.70 9.78 -15.43
CA ARG A 297 0.11 8.62 -15.06
C ARG A 297 0.50 7.78 -16.26
N LEU A 298 -0.39 7.58 -17.23
CA LEU A 298 0.01 6.91 -18.47
C LEU A 298 1.06 7.70 -19.27
N ASN A 299 1.10 9.04 -19.19
CA ASN A 299 2.19 9.79 -19.82
C ASN A 299 3.50 9.58 -19.06
N GLN A 300 3.47 9.56 -17.73
CA GLN A 300 4.63 9.25 -16.88
C GLN A 300 5.18 7.85 -17.18
N VAL A 301 4.31 6.83 -17.24
CA VAL A 301 4.70 5.45 -17.61
C VAL A 301 5.34 5.38 -19.00
N LYS A 302 4.79 6.11 -19.99
CA LYS A 302 5.40 6.20 -21.34
C LYS A 302 6.77 6.88 -21.35
N GLN A 303 7.01 7.78 -20.41
CA GLN A 303 8.29 8.43 -20.18
C GLN A 303 9.19 7.62 -19.24
N GLU A 304 8.70 6.46 -18.80
CA GLU A 304 9.34 5.58 -17.82
C GLU A 304 9.61 6.26 -16.47
N ASP A 305 8.86 7.31 -16.14
CA ASP A 305 9.01 8.05 -14.89
C ASP A 305 8.00 7.56 -13.85
N PHE A 306 8.52 7.19 -12.68
CA PHE A 306 7.76 6.65 -11.55
C PHE A 306 7.89 7.52 -10.30
N SER A 307 8.57 8.68 -10.40
CA SER A 307 9.01 9.47 -9.24
C SER A 307 7.90 10.35 -8.64
N ASP A 308 6.84 10.63 -9.39
CA ASP A 308 5.74 11.51 -8.98
C ASP A 308 4.63 10.81 -8.17
N TYR A 309 4.71 9.49 -8.02
CA TYR A 309 3.75 8.70 -7.24
C TYR A 309 4.44 7.50 -6.59
N LEU A 310 3.74 6.81 -5.68
CA LEU A 310 4.33 5.69 -4.96
C LEU A 310 4.18 4.38 -5.73
N ALA A 311 4.98 4.23 -6.77
CA ALA A 311 5.04 3.05 -7.62
C ALA A 311 5.69 1.87 -6.87
N GLY A 312 4.98 1.27 -5.91
CA GLY A 312 5.44 0.08 -5.20
C GLY A 312 5.80 -1.03 -6.19
N LEU A 313 7.00 -1.59 -6.09
CA LEU A 313 7.48 -2.61 -7.01
C LEU A 313 6.99 -3.99 -6.56
N ALA A 314 6.12 -4.57 -7.36
CA ALA A 314 5.59 -5.92 -7.17
C ALA A 314 6.39 -6.96 -7.96
N PHE A 315 6.16 -8.22 -7.66
CA PHE A 315 6.59 -9.33 -8.50
C PHE A 315 5.62 -10.50 -8.48
N SER A 316 5.69 -11.31 -9.52
CA SER A 316 4.92 -12.53 -9.74
C SER A 316 5.83 -13.66 -10.21
N LEU A 317 5.68 -14.86 -9.66
CA LEU A 317 6.43 -16.06 -10.07
C LEU A 317 5.46 -17.13 -10.58
N PRO A 318 4.85 -16.97 -11.76
CA PRO A 318 3.89 -17.96 -12.24
C PRO A 318 4.58 -19.33 -12.38
N MET A 319 4.04 -20.32 -11.66
CA MET A 319 4.53 -21.70 -11.68
C MET A 319 3.85 -22.47 -12.81
N PHE A 320 4.63 -22.78 -13.85
CA PHE A 320 4.18 -23.58 -14.97
C PHE A 320 4.71 -25.01 -14.86
N HIS A 321 3.87 -26.01 -15.11
CA HIS A 321 4.26 -27.41 -15.20
C HIS A 321 4.31 -27.79 -16.68
N ILE A 322 5.49 -28.19 -17.11
CA ILE A 322 5.74 -28.66 -18.47
C ILE A 322 5.25 -30.11 -18.56
N GLN A 323 4.28 -30.34 -19.43
CA GLN A 323 3.73 -31.66 -19.72
C GLN A 323 4.00 -32.01 -21.19
N GLU A 324 4.03 -33.30 -21.53
CA GLU A 324 4.15 -33.73 -22.93
C GLU A 324 3.05 -33.10 -23.80
N SER A 325 1.85 -33.00 -23.25
CA SER A 325 0.67 -32.45 -23.91
C SER A 325 0.61 -30.93 -23.95
N GLY A 326 1.47 -30.19 -23.23
CA GLY A 326 1.35 -28.74 -23.16
C GLY A 326 1.96 -28.09 -21.92
N LEU A 327 1.29 -27.05 -21.44
CA LEU A 327 1.69 -26.27 -20.28
C LEU A 327 0.50 -26.09 -19.34
N SER A 328 0.70 -26.37 -18.06
CA SER A 328 -0.28 -26.09 -17.01
C SER A 328 0.21 -24.97 -16.11
N LEU A 329 -0.69 -24.18 -15.53
CA LEU A 329 -0.40 -23.07 -14.60
C LEU A 329 -1.22 -23.21 -13.34
N VAL A 330 -0.58 -22.98 -12.19
CA VAL A 330 -1.24 -22.88 -10.87
C VAL A 330 -1.81 -21.48 -10.68
N CYS A 331 -3.08 -21.41 -10.27
CA CYS A 331 -3.74 -20.15 -9.97
C CYS A 331 -4.81 -20.31 -8.86
N ALA A 332 -5.29 -19.18 -8.36
CA ALA A 332 -6.42 -19.15 -7.42
C ALA A 332 -7.17 -17.83 -7.41
N GLU A 333 -8.41 -17.88 -6.93
CA GLU A 333 -9.22 -16.70 -6.65
C GLU A 333 -8.73 -16.02 -5.37
N GLY A 334 -8.30 -14.76 -5.48
CA GLY A 334 -7.86 -13.96 -4.34
C GLY A 334 -9.01 -13.73 -3.36
N SER A 335 -8.68 -13.68 -2.06
CA SER A 335 -9.68 -13.39 -1.03
C SER A 335 -10.32 -12.02 -1.25
N ALA A 336 -11.65 -12.01 -1.26
CA ALA A 336 -12.46 -10.79 -1.41
C ALA A 336 -12.33 -9.83 -0.22
N LEU A 337 -11.68 -10.26 0.87
CA LEU A 337 -11.43 -9.51 2.10
C LEU A 337 -9.97 -9.06 2.25
N LYS A 338 -9.06 -9.45 1.34
CA LYS A 338 -7.68 -8.93 1.34
C LYS A 338 -7.60 -7.58 0.63
N ALA A 339 -6.58 -6.81 1.00
CA ALA A 339 -6.26 -5.50 0.44
C ALA A 339 -6.11 -5.48 -1.09
N SER A 340 -5.73 -6.59 -1.71
CA SER A 340 -5.46 -6.71 -3.14
C SER A 340 -6.13 -7.98 -3.63
N GLY A 341 -7.10 -7.86 -4.53
CA GLY A 341 -7.67 -9.03 -5.20
C GLY A 341 -9.12 -8.85 -5.57
N SER A 342 -9.93 -8.19 -4.73
CA SER A 342 -11.35 -7.92 -5.04
C SER A 342 -12.12 -9.15 -5.59
N GLY A 343 -11.69 -10.37 -5.22
CA GLY A 343 -12.24 -11.65 -5.71
C GLY A 343 -11.82 -12.08 -7.13
N GLN A 344 -10.80 -11.47 -7.75
CA GLN A 344 -10.31 -11.88 -9.08
C GLN A 344 -9.26 -12.99 -8.96
N LYS A 345 -9.13 -13.80 -10.02
CA LYS A 345 -8.06 -14.80 -10.13
C LYS A 345 -6.69 -14.15 -10.23
N HIS A 346 -5.70 -14.74 -9.57
CA HIS A 346 -4.29 -14.38 -9.61
C HIS A 346 -3.44 -15.64 -9.81
N ILE A 347 -2.17 -15.45 -10.19
CA ILE A 347 -1.15 -16.51 -10.11
C ILE A 347 -0.64 -16.66 -8.66
N CYS A 348 0.11 -17.72 -8.40
CA CYS A 348 0.88 -17.87 -7.16
C CYS A 348 2.28 -18.47 -7.45
N PRO A 349 3.32 -18.06 -6.71
CA PRO A 349 3.28 -16.98 -5.71
C PRO A 349 3.41 -15.57 -6.31
N ALA A 350 2.99 -14.54 -5.55
CA ALA A 350 3.15 -13.13 -5.88
C ALA A 350 3.44 -12.30 -4.64
N GLY A 351 4.07 -11.14 -4.79
CA GLY A 351 4.34 -10.28 -3.64
C GLY A 351 4.85 -8.90 -3.99
N MET A 352 5.18 -8.14 -2.95
CA MET A 352 5.83 -6.83 -3.08
C MET A 352 7.30 -6.97 -2.71
N LEU A 353 8.16 -6.09 -3.22
CA LEU A 353 9.55 -6.03 -2.72
C LEU A 353 9.56 -5.40 -1.33
N GLU A 354 9.50 -6.26 -0.32
CA GLU A 354 9.39 -5.88 1.09
C GLU A 354 10.73 -5.52 1.72
N ILE A 355 10.67 -4.70 2.77
CA ILE A 355 11.82 -4.29 3.58
C ILE A 355 11.68 -4.94 4.96
N PHE A 356 12.57 -5.89 5.27
CA PHE A 356 12.51 -6.64 6.53
C PHE A 356 13.12 -5.92 7.73
N ASN A 357 14.19 -5.15 7.54
CA ASN A 357 14.88 -4.44 8.61
C ASN A 357 15.05 -2.94 8.31
N SER A 358 15.38 -2.15 9.33
CA SER A 358 15.64 -0.71 9.19
C SER A 358 17.04 -0.41 8.62
N LYS A 359 17.93 -1.40 8.59
CA LYS A 359 19.30 -1.31 8.05
C LYS A 359 19.36 -2.03 6.72
N ILE A 360 18.78 -1.41 5.69
CA ILE A 360 18.95 -1.92 4.34
C ILE A 360 20.31 -1.49 3.82
N ASP A 361 20.98 -2.40 3.13
CA ASP A 361 22.12 -2.05 2.31
C ASP A 361 21.74 -0.98 1.28
N LYS A 362 22.73 -0.20 0.83
CA LYS A 362 22.50 0.83 -0.19
C LYS A 362 22.06 0.29 -1.54
N ASN A 363 22.11 -1.02 -1.74
CA ASN A 363 21.82 -1.67 -3.00
C ASN A 363 20.88 -2.86 -2.77
N PHE A 364 19.89 -2.99 -3.64
CA PHE A 364 19.06 -4.19 -3.75
C PHE A 364 19.59 -5.05 -4.89
N THR A 365 20.04 -6.25 -4.56
CA THR A 365 20.70 -7.19 -5.47
C THR A 365 19.75 -8.28 -5.95
N ILE A 366 20.19 -9.09 -6.93
CA ILE A 366 19.44 -10.28 -7.32
C ILE A 366 19.32 -11.29 -6.18
N ALA A 367 20.31 -11.36 -5.27
CA ALA A 367 20.23 -12.24 -4.11
C ALA A 367 19.15 -11.79 -3.11
N ASP A 368 18.91 -10.49 -2.99
CA ASP A 368 17.82 -9.95 -2.18
C ASP A 368 16.46 -10.25 -2.83
N PHE A 369 16.37 -10.13 -4.15
CA PHE A 369 15.18 -10.56 -4.89
C PHE A 369 14.88 -12.05 -4.66
N ARG A 370 15.90 -12.92 -4.73
CA ARG A 370 15.74 -14.37 -4.46
C ARG A 370 15.24 -14.64 -3.03
N ALA A 371 15.70 -13.87 -2.05
CA ALA A 371 15.25 -13.99 -0.66
C ALA A 371 13.75 -13.68 -0.53
N VAL A 372 13.30 -12.54 -1.07
CA VAL A 372 11.88 -12.14 -1.05
C VAL A 372 11.03 -13.12 -1.86
N ALA A 373 11.48 -13.50 -3.05
CA ALA A 373 10.82 -14.48 -3.90
C ALA A 373 10.64 -15.83 -3.21
N SER A 374 11.66 -16.30 -2.49
CA SER A 374 11.59 -17.55 -1.74
C SER A 374 10.65 -17.45 -0.53
N LYS A 375 10.64 -16.30 0.16
CA LYS A 375 9.66 -16.04 1.23
C LYS A 375 8.24 -16.18 0.70
N GLU A 376 7.87 -15.43 -0.35
CA GLU A 376 6.50 -15.46 -0.88
C GLU A 376 6.13 -16.84 -1.42
N LEU A 377 7.05 -17.51 -2.12
CA LEU A 377 6.85 -18.88 -2.58
C LEU A 377 6.52 -19.81 -1.41
N LEU A 378 7.34 -19.80 -0.37
CA LEU A 378 7.13 -20.65 0.79
C LEU A 378 5.86 -20.27 1.55
N GLU A 379 5.61 -18.99 1.83
CA GLU A 379 4.46 -18.49 2.58
C GLU A 379 3.13 -18.79 1.88
N GLU A 380 3.06 -18.62 0.56
CA GLU A 380 1.81 -18.74 -0.19
C GLU A 380 1.50 -20.18 -0.64
N THR A 381 2.53 -21.02 -0.83
CA THR A 381 2.37 -22.34 -1.46
C THR A 381 2.67 -23.54 -0.56
N LEU A 382 3.31 -23.34 0.61
CA LEU A 382 3.79 -24.43 1.46
C LEU A 382 3.60 -24.21 2.96
N PHE A 383 3.93 -23.03 3.50
CA PHE A 383 3.85 -22.73 4.93
C PHE A 383 2.46 -22.27 5.34
N GLY A 384 1.49 -23.18 5.27
CA GLY A 384 0.14 -23.01 5.82
C GLY A 384 -0.09 -23.83 7.10
N SER A 385 -1.15 -23.51 7.85
CA SER A 385 -1.50 -24.21 9.12
C SER A 385 -1.81 -25.71 8.97
N LYS A 386 -2.03 -26.18 7.74
CA LYS A 386 -2.30 -27.58 7.41
C LYS A 386 -1.04 -28.44 7.25
N PHE A 387 0.08 -27.89 6.75
CA PHE A 387 1.30 -28.67 6.70
C PHE A 387 1.86 -28.86 8.10
N LYS A 388 1.88 -30.12 8.55
CA LYS A 388 2.67 -30.51 9.71
C LYS A 388 4.09 -30.70 9.24
N LEU A 389 4.94 -29.75 9.58
CA LEU A 389 6.37 -29.98 9.45
C LEU A 389 6.87 -30.59 10.74
N LYS A 390 7.94 -31.38 10.60
CA LYS A 390 8.55 -32.10 11.70
C LYS A 390 8.79 -31.16 12.86
N ASN A 391 8.20 -31.48 14.01
CA ASN A 391 8.22 -30.60 15.18
C ASN A 391 9.66 -30.44 15.71
N SER A 392 10.34 -29.40 15.22
CA SER A 392 11.69 -29.02 15.60
C SER A 392 11.75 -27.52 15.88
N SER A 393 12.62 -27.14 16.82
CA SER A 393 12.88 -25.73 17.13
C SER A 393 13.39 -24.94 15.92
N ILE A 394 14.15 -25.61 15.04
CA ILE A 394 14.67 -25.08 13.79
C ILE A 394 13.54 -24.68 12.83
N TYR A 395 12.55 -25.58 12.63
CA TYR A 395 11.40 -25.28 11.77
C TYR A 395 10.56 -24.11 12.29
N SER A 396 10.29 -24.10 13.60
CA SER A 396 9.54 -23.00 14.24
C SER A 396 10.24 -21.64 14.07
N GLN A 397 11.57 -21.63 14.01
CA GLN A 397 12.34 -20.41 13.71
C GLN A 397 12.23 -20.00 12.23
N TYR A 398 12.27 -20.95 11.29
CA TYR A 398 12.08 -20.63 9.87
C TYR A 398 10.70 -20.05 9.60
N VAL A 399 9.61 -20.65 10.09
CA VAL A 399 8.25 -20.08 9.94
C VAL A 399 8.15 -18.66 10.50
N ARG A 400 8.80 -18.39 11.64
CA ARG A 400 8.85 -17.02 12.21
C ARG A 400 9.57 -16.03 11.30
N ASN A 401 10.61 -16.47 10.59
CA ASN A 401 11.37 -15.63 9.69
C ASN A 401 10.62 -15.34 8.38
N PHE A 402 9.79 -16.28 7.91
CA PHE A 402 9.00 -16.12 6.70
C PHE A 402 7.62 -15.48 6.94
N SER A 403 7.06 -15.60 8.15
CA SER A 403 5.79 -14.97 8.50
C SER A 403 5.94 -13.47 8.66
N THR A 404 5.22 -12.69 7.85
CA THR A 404 5.20 -11.23 7.90
C THR A 404 4.98 -10.66 9.31
N GLU A 405 4.04 -11.20 10.08
CA GLU A 405 3.69 -10.71 11.42
C GLU A 405 4.82 -10.94 12.45
N LEU A 406 5.61 -11.98 12.24
CA LEU A 406 6.68 -12.42 13.15
C LEU A 406 8.06 -11.94 12.69
N ALA A 407 8.27 -11.74 11.39
CA ALA A 407 9.51 -11.28 10.76
C ALA A 407 9.97 -9.93 11.32
N GLY A 408 9.02 -9.00 11.54
CA GLY A 408 9.29 -7.71 12.16
C GLY A 408 9.70 -7.79 13.63
N GLN A 409 9.34 -8.86 14.33
CA GLN A 409 9.71 -9.08 15.74
C GLN A 409 11.10 -9.71 15.88
N VAL A 410 11.57 -10.42 14.84
CA VAL A 410 12.88 -11.11 14.83
C VAL A 410 13.96 -10.39 14.04
N GLU A 411 13.70 -9.16 13.58
CA GLU A 411 14.63 -8.35 12.77
C GLU A 411 15.17 -9.11 11.53
N ALA A 412 14.28 -9.84 10.84
CA ALA A 412 14.67 -10.61 9.65
C ALA A 412 15.41 -9.75 8.61
N SER A 413 16.30 -10.37 7.84
CA SER A 413 17.07 -9.70 6.78
C SER A 413 17.20 -10.61 5.55
N TYR A 414 17.47 -10.04 4.37
CA TYR A 414 17.64 -10.86 3.16
C TYR A 414 18.73 -11.93 3.27
N PRO A 415 19.94 -11.64 3.82
CA PRO A 415 20.96 -12.67 4.00
C PRO A 415 20.49 -13.80 4.92
N MET A 416 19.78 -13.46 5.99
CA MET A 416 19.23 -14.44 6.92
C MET A 416 18.17 -15.32 6.25
N LEU A 417 17.27 -14.74 5.45
CA LEU A 417 16.28 -15.50 4.68
C LEU A 417 16.95 -16.45 3.69
N ASN A 418 17.99 -15.99 2.98
CA ASN A 418 18.75 -16.85 2.06
C ASN A 418 19.38 -18.04 2.79
N VAL A 419 20.04 -17.82 3.94
CA VAL A 419 20.59 -18.92 4.76
C VAL A 419 19.48 -19.88 5.21
N CYS A 420 18.31 -19.35 5.63
CA CYS A 420 17.18 -20.18 6.02
C CYS A 420 16.70 -21.07 4.87
N VAL A 421 16.61 -20.54 3.65
CA VAL A 421 16.22 -21.31 2.46
C VAL A 421 17.27 -22.37 2.13
N GLU A 422 18.55 -22.04 2.19
CA GLU A 422 19.63 -23.01 1.97
C GLU A 422 19.59 -24.17 2.97
N ASP A 423 19.35 -23.87 4.25
CA ASP A 423 19.24 -24.90 5.28
C ASP A 423 17.97 -25.74 5.13
N LEU A 424 16.83 -25.13 4.78
CA LEU A 424 15.59 -25.84 4.46
C LEU A 424 15.79 -26.82 3.31
N LEU A 425 16.51 -26.43 2.25
CA LEU A 425 16.78 -27.31 1.11
C LEU A 425 17.64 -28.52 1.49
N LYS A 426 18.58 -28.39 2.45
CA LYS A 426 19.42 -29.51 2.92
C LYS A 426 18.62 -30.57 3.67
N ILE A 427 17.55 -30.17 4.33
CA ILE A 427 16.69 -31.05 5.14
C ILE A 427 15.33 -31.29 4.49
N TRP A 428 15.18 -30.95 3.20
CA TRP A 428 13.87 -30.87 2.56
C TRP A 428 13.09 -32.17 2.69
N ASP A 429 13.68 -33.30 2.33
CA ASP A 429 13.01 -34.60 2.36
C ASP A 429 12.64 -35.05 3.79
N ASP A 430 13.40 -34.60 4.79
CA ASP A 430 13.19 -34.91 6.21
C ASP A 430 12.25 -33.92 6.93
N LEU A 431 11.84 -32.84 6.25
CA LEU A 431 11.02 -31.78 6.81
C LEU A 431 9.56 -32.19 6.99
N TRP A 432 9.06 -33.05 6.11
CA TRP A 432 7.63 -33.30 5.94
C TRP A 432 7.12 -34.45 6.81
N GLU A 433 5.95 -34.25 7.42
CA GLU A 433 5.19 -35.31 8.09
C GLU A 433 3.95 -35.67 7.25
N ASP A 434 3.43 -36.89 7.44
CA ASP A 434 2.14 -37.29 6.84
C ASP A 434 1.03 -36.33 7.28
N PHE A 435 0.20 -35.88 6.34
CA PHE A 435 -0.92 -34.98 6.60
C PHE A 435 -2.08 -35.26 5.64
N GLU A 436 -3.32 -34.95 6.00
CA GLU A 436 -4.55 -35.28 5.25
C GLU A 436 -4.41 -35.26 3.71
N GLY A 437 -4.44 -36.43 3.09
CA GLY A 437 -4.35 -36.61 1.63
C GLY A 437 -2.92 -36.60 1.07
N TRP A 438 -1.91 -36.57 1.94
CA TRP A 438 -0.53 -36.35 1.56
C TRP A 438 0.43 -37.20 2.41
N HIS A 439 1.33 -37.92 1.74
CA HIS A 439 2.23 -38.87 2.38
C HIS A 439 3.66 -38.34 2.38
N LYS A 440 4.39 -38.48 3.49
CA LYS A 440 5.80 -38.12 3.61
C LYS A 440 6.68 -38.85 2.57
N SER A 441 6.22 -40.00 2.07
CA SER A 441 6.89 -40.75 1.01
C SER A 441 6.85 -40.02 -0.34
N THR A 442 6.06 -38.95 -0.46
CA THR A 442 5.92 -38.10 -1.64
C THR A 442 6.01 -36.62 -1.20
N PRO A 443 7.20 -36.13 -0.79
CA PRO A 443 7.42 -34.75 -0.37
C PRO A 443 7.13 -33.77 -1.53
N PRO A 444 6.89 -32.45 -1.30
CA PRO A 444 6.52 -31.56 -2.37
C PRO A 444 7.81 -31.28 -3.15
N SER A 445 7.69 -31.05 -4.46
CA SER A 445 8.90 -30.76 -5.25
C SER A 445 9.57 -29.48 -4.73
N ASN A 446 10.88 -29.53 -4.47
CA ASN A 446 11.68 -28.34 -4.17
C ASN A 446 12.11 -27.58 -5.44
N GLU A 447 11.72 -28.06 -6.63
CA GLU A 447 12.16 -27.52 -7.92
C GLU A 447 11.88 -26.03 -8.07
N ALA A 448 10.71 -25.56 -7.63
CA ALA A 448 10.35 -24.15 -7.70
C ALA A 448 11.32 -23.28 -6.88
N ILE A 449 11.64 -23.69 -5.65
CA ILE A 449 12.58 -22.98 -4.79
C ILE A 449 13.99 -23.05 -5.36
N MET A 450 14.41 -24.20 -5.89
CA MET A 450 15.70 -24.33 -6.56
C MET A 450 15.81 -23.39 -7.76
N GLN A 451 14.76 -23.27 -8.57
CA GLN A 451 14.73 -22.31 -9.69
C GLN A 451 14.82 -20.86 -9.18
N VAL A 452 14.11 -20.52 -8.09
CA VAL A 452 14.23 -19.20 -7.45
C VAL A 452 15.67 -18.93 -7.01
N GLN A 453 16.31 -19.88 -6.33
CA GLN A 453 17.69 -19.73 -5.85
C GLN A 453 18.72 -19.59 -6.99
N GLN A 454 18.38 -20.07 -8.19
CA GLN A 454 19.22 -19.98 -9.39
C GLN A 454 18.90 -18.77 -10.29
N LEU A 455 17.95 -17.90 -9.92
CA LEU A 455 17.51 -16.79 -10.75
C LEU A 455 18.65 -15.83 -11.12
N SER A 456 18.86 -15.61 -12.41
CA SER A 456 19.79 -14.61 -12.92
C SER A 456 19.06 -13.69 -13.91
N MET A 457 19.40 -12.40 -13.88
CA MET A 457 18.93 -11.44 -14.89
C MET A 457 19.46 -11.74 -16.29
N GLU A 458 20.51 -12.54 -16.42
CA GLU A 458 21.07 -12.97 -17.71
C GLU A 458 20.25 -14.09 -18.35
N LYS A 459 19.46 -14.83 -17.55
CA LYS A 459 18.64 -15.96 -18.00
C LYS A 459 17.19 -15.52 -18.19
N ALA A 460 16.83 -15.27 -19.44
CA ALA A 460 15.45 -15.06 -19.88
C ALA A 460 14.54 -16.27 -19.52
N PRO A 461 13.21 -16.10 -19.44
CA PRO A 461 12.47 -14.83 -19.60
C PRO A 461 12.40 -14.02 -18.31
N TRP A 462 12.35 -12.70 -18.45
CA TRP A 462 11.94 -11.75 -17.42
C TRP A 462 10.99 -10.77 -18.08
N PHE A 463 9.86 -10.48 -17.42
CA PHE A 463 8.94 -9.45 -17.88
C PHE A 463 8.74 -8.34 -16.86
N PHE A 464 8.33 -7.18 -17.36
CA PHE A 464 8.02 -6.00 -16.60
C PHE A 464 6.79 -5.33 -17.21
N ILE A 465 5.74 -5.30 -16.40
CA ILE A 465 4.45 -4.74 -16.78
C ILE A 465 4.05 -3.62 -15.83
N ILE A 466 3.07 -2.85 -16.25
CA ILE A 466 2.43 -1.84 -15.41
C ILE A 466 0.93 -2.04 -15.53
N ASP A 467 0.25 -2.24 -14.39
CA ASP A 467 -1.20 -2.28 -14.35
C ASP A 467 -1.76 -0.91 -14.75
N ILE A 468 -2.55 -0.80 -15.82
CA ILE A 468 -3.00 0.51 -16.30
C ILE A 468 -4.11 1.13 -15.44
N MET A 469 -4.74 0.35 -14.56
CA MET A 469 -5.77 0.86 -13.64
C MET A 469 -5.15 1.30 -12.32
N ASN A 470 -4.15 0.56 -11.83
CA ASN A 470 -3.53 0.80 -10.53
C ASN A 470 -2.15 1.46 -10.62
N PHE A 471 -1.48 1.40 -11.77
CA PHE A 471 -0.13 1.93 -12.02
C PHE A 471 0.97 1.29 -11.18
N ARG A 472 0.75 0.09 -10.66
CA ARG A 472 1.81 -0.67 -9.98
C ARG A 472 2.74 -1.30 -11.02
N PRO A 473 4.06 -1.04 -10.96
CA PRO A 473 5.02 -1.79 -11.74
C PRO A 473 5.22 -3.18 -11.15
N GLU A 474 5.35 -4.19 -12.02
CA GLU A 474 5.48 -5.58 -11.59
C GLU A 474 6.49 -6.35 -12.43
N ILE A 475 7.38 -7.07 -11.76
CA ILE A 475 8.34 -8.00 -12.38
C ILE A 475 7.67 -9.38 -12.45
N ILE A 476 7.58 -9.97 -13.64
CA ILE A 476 7.10 -11.34 -13.80
C ILE A 476 8.29 -12.22 -14.14
N LYS A 477 8.53 -13.24 -13.32
CA LYS A 477 9.58 -14.25 -13.55
C LYS A 477 8.98 -15.66 -13.52
N PRO A 478 8.62 -16.22 -14.69
CA PRO A 478 8.09 -17.58 -14.76
C PRO A 478 9.06 -18.63 -14.25
N LEU A 479 8.50 -19.63 -13.56
CA LEU A 479 9.17 -20.85 -13.12
C LEU A 479 8.60 -22.00 -13.96
N TYR A 480 9.46 -22.75 -14.65
CA TYR A 480 9.03 -23.82 -15.55
C TYR A 480 9.45 -25.16 -14.96
N LEU A 481 8.53 -25.80 -14.26
CA LEU A 481 8.73 -27.02 -13.49
C LEU A 481 8.53 -28.24 -14.38
N ARG A 482 9.37 -29.26 -14.21
CA ARG A 482 9.22 -30.56 -14.85
C ARG A 482 8.46 -31.55 -13.95
N ASN A 483 8.55 -31.37 -12.64
CA ASN A 483 7.82 -32.17 -11.66
C ASN A 483 6.43 -31.59 -11.34
N SER A 484 5.59 -32.38 -10.68
CA SER A 484 4.20 -32.05 -10.34
C SER A 484 4.04 -30.82 -9.43
N PHE A 485 2.85 -30.23 -9.50
CA PHE A 485 2.39 -29.15 -8.62
C PHE A 485 1.90 -29.66 -7.27
N ASP A 486 2.81 -30.15 -6.44
CA ASP A 486 2.47 -30.53 -5.08
C ASP A 486 2.57 -29.29 -4.16
N CYS A 487 1.51 -28.48 -4.11
CA CYS A 487 1.44 -27.26 -3.30
C CYS A 487 0.07 -27.03 -2.66
N PHE A 488 0.04 -26.27 -1.57
CA PHE A 488 -1.19 -25.83 -0.90
C PHE A 488 -1.24 -24.31 -0.81
N LEU A 489 -2.38 -23.73 -1.18
CA LEU A 489 -2.53 -22.28 -1.16
C LEU A 489 -2.97 -21.80 0.21
N ASN A 490 -2.32 -20.73 0.69
CA ASN A 490 -2.50 -20.23 2.06
C ASN A 490 -3.59 -19.13 2.18
N TRP A 491 -3.60 -18.41 3.31
CA TRP A 491 -4.60 -17.44 3.79
C TRP A 491 -5.00 -16.30 2.83
N GLU A 492 -4.26 -16.08 1.74
CA GLU A 492 -4.52 -15.01 0.77
C GLU A 492 -5.70 -15.30 -0.18
N TYR A 493 -6.15 -16.55 -0.25
CA TYR A 493 -7.11 -17.02 -1.25
C TYR A 493 -8.50 -17.28 -0.64
N LYS A 494 -9.55 -17.14 -1.48
CA LYS A 494 -10.97 -17.06 -1.07
C LYS A 494 -11.45 -18.22 -0.19
N ASN A 495 -10.83 -19.39 -0.33
CA ASN A 495 -10.93 -20.44 0.66
C ASN A 495 -9.55 -20.56 1.27
N ASN A 496 -9.37 -20.09 2.51
CA ASN A 496 -8.18 -20.43 3.29
C ASN A 496 -7.99 -21.94 3.11
N TYR A 497 -6.89 -22.37 2.47
CA TYR A 497 -6.62 -23.77 2.12
C TYR A 497 -7.37 -24.34 0.90
N SER A 498 -7.49 -23.58 -0.20
CA SER A 498 -8.03 -24.05 -1.48
C SER A 498 -7.10 -25.04 -2.18
N VAL A 499 -7.67 -26.08 -2.79
CA VAL A 499 -7.01 -26.83 -3.87
C VAL A 499 -6.67 -25.82 -4.97
N PRO A 500 -5.42 -25.74 -5.44
CA PRO A 500 -5.06 -24.85 -6.54
C PRO A 500 -5.93 -25.12 -7.76
N GLU A 501 -6.35 -24.05 -8.45
CA GLU A 501 -6.96 -24.20 -9.76
C GLU A 501 -5.83 -24.37 -10.78
N ILE A 502 -5.90 -25.47 -11.55
CA ILE A 502 -4.95 -25.75 -12.62
C ILE A 502 -5.61 -25.43 -13.95
N ILE A 503 -5.05 -24.48 -14.69
CA ILE A 503 -5.42 -24.21 -16.08
C ILE A 503 -4.34 -24.76 -17.00
N SER A 504 -4.73 -25.24 -18.18
CA SER A 504 -3.80 -25.89 -19.10
C SER A 504 -4.07 -25.49 -20.54
N TRP A 505 -3.00 -25.43 -21.33
CA TRP A 505 -3.05 -25.16 -22.77
C TRP A 505 -2.09 -26.09 -23.49
N LYS A 506 -2.50 -26.61 -24.65
CA LYS A 506 -1.63 -27.47 -25.47
C LYS A 506 -0.69 -26.66 -26.36
N ASP A 507 -1.14 -25.49 -26.80
CA ASP A 507 -0.43 -24.63 -27.73
C ASP A 507 -0.82 -23.15 -27.58
N GLN A 508 -0.21 -22.31 -28.42
CA GLN A 508 -0.46 -20.87 -28.47
C GLN A 508 -1.91 -20.53 -28.87
N TYR A 509 -2.58 -21.37 -29.66
CA TYR A 509 -3.95 -21.11 -30.11
C TYR A 509 -4.94 -21.31 -28.96
N GLU A 510 -4.84 -22.42 -28.22
CA GLU A 510 -5.63 -22.65 -27.01
C GLU A 510 -5.39 -21.55 -25.95
N LEU A 511 -4.16 -21.01 -25.87
CA LEU A 511 -3.85 -19.86 -25.00
C LEU A 511 -4.60 -18.58 -25.41
N GLU A 512 -4.59 -18.22 -26.69
CA GLU A 512 -5.28 -17.01 -27.19
C GLU A 512 -6.81 -17.13 -27.03
N ASP A 513 -7.37 -18.31 -27.32
CA ASP A 513 -8.79 -18.62 -27.07
C ASP A 513 -9.16 -18.45 -25.59
N TRP A 514 -8.32 -18.99 -24.70
CA TRP A 514 -8.52 -18.84 -23.26
C TRP A 514 -8.45 -17.37 -22.82
N VAL A 515 -7.49 -16.60 -23.32
CA VAL A 515 -7.36 -15.17 -22.99
C VAL A 515 -8.60 -14.40 -23.40
N ARG A 516 -9.08 -14.61 -24.64
CA ARG A 516 -10.30 -13.96 -25.15
C ARG A 516 -11.48 -14.17 -24.20
N ASP A 517 -11.66 -15.39 -23.74
CA ASP A 517 -12.88 -15.80 -23.02
C ASP A 517 -12.79 -15.51 -21.50
N ASN A 518 -11.58 -15.52 -20.93
CA ASN A 518 -11.39 -15.53 -19.47
C ASN A 518 -10.67 -14.30 -18.88
N HIS A 519 -10.02 -13.43 -19.68
CA HIS A 519 -9.18 -12.34 -19.13
C HIS A 519 -9.91 -11.41 -18.12
N LYS A 520 -11.23 -11.26 -18.24
CA LYS A 520 -12.08 -10.42 -17.36
C LYS A 520 -12.17 -10.93 -15.92
N ASP A 521 -11.94 -12.22 -15.69
CA ASP A 521 -12.04 -12.87 -14.38
C ASP A 521 -10.72 -12.79 -13.60
N TRP A 522 -9.67 -12.29 -14.25
CA TRP A 522 -8.32 -12.17 -13.71
C TRP A 522 -8.00 -10.74 -13.33
N CYS A 523 -7.20 -10.60 -12.28
CA CYS A 523 -6.50 -9.35 -12.04
C CYS A 523 -5.44 -9.12 -13.13
N THR A 524 -5.03 -7.86 -13.28
CA THR A 524 -4.08 -7.47 -14.32
C THR A 524 -2.75 -8.23 -14.27
N PRO A 525 -2.07 -8.35 -13.12
CA PRO A 525 -0.79 -9.06 -13.10
C PRO A 525 -0.93 -10.57 -13.29
N GLY A 526 -2.03 -11.15 -12.83
CA GLY A 526 -2.34 -12.56 -13.03
C GLY A 526 -2.50 -12.91 -14.52
N ILE A 527 -3.34 -12.17 -15.26
CA ILE A 527 -3.53 -12.43 -16.70
C ILE A 527 -2.25 -12.17 -17.51
N ALA A 528 -1.48 -11.13 -17.14
CA ALA A 528 -0.20 -10.86 -17.78
C ALA A 528 0.81 -11.98 -17.54
N SER A 529 0.87 -12.50 -16.32
CA SER A 529 1.76 -13.61 -15.93
C SER A 529 1.43 -14.89 -16.68
N ALA A 530 0.14 -15.23 -16.76
CA ALA A 530 -0.34 -16.38 -17.52
C ALA A 530 0.04 -16.25 -19.01
N TYR A 531 -0.34 -15.13 -19.64
CA TYR A 531 -0.14 -14.92 -21.07
C TYR A 531 1.33 -14.85 -21.47
N LEU A 532 2.12 -13.96 -20.84
CA LEU A 532 3.51 -13.72 -21.23
C LEU A 532 4.38 -14.95 -20.96
N GLY A 533 4.15 -15.65 -19.85
CA GLY A 533 4.87 -16.87 -19.49
C GLY A 533 4.55 -18.03 -20.43
N ALA A 534 3.27 -18.29 -20.72
CA ALA A 534 2.87 -19.37 -21.61
C ALA A 534 3.29 -19.09 -23.06
N ARG A 535 3.10 -17.85 -23.55
CA ARG A 535 3.54 -17.45 -24.89
C ARG A 535 5.04 -17.64 -25.09
N TYR A 536 5.85 -17.28 -24.09
CA TYR A 536 7.29 -17.49 -24.17
C TYR A 536 7.64 -18.98 -24.29
N TYR A 537 7.00 -19.83 -23.50
CA TYR A 537 7.20 -21.27 -23.58
C TYR A 537 6.85 -21.82 -24.96
N PHE A 538 5.67 -21.53 -25.49
CA PHE A 538 5.26 -22.04 -26.80
C PHE A 538 6.15 -21.55 -27.95
N ASN A 539 6.65 -20.31 -27.86
CA ASN A 539 7.58 -19.75 -28.84
C ASN A 539 9.02 -20.27 -28.74
N ASN A 540 9.36 -21.00 -27.67
CA ASN A 540 10.73 -21.45 -27.37
C ASN A 540 10.75 -22.90 -26.88
N LYS A 541 9.78 -23.73 -27.30
CA LYS A 541 9.55 -25.08 -26.76
C LYS A 541 10.80 -25.96 -26.83
N GLU A 542 11.64 -25.76 -27.84
CA GLU A 542 12.92 -26.45 -28.04
C GLU A 542 13.99 -26.18 -26.97
N LYS A 543 13.79 -25.17 -26.12
CA LYS A 543 14.73 -24.80 -25.05
C LYS A 543 14.39 -25.44 -23.69
N PHE A 544 13.27 -26.16 -23.60
CA PHE A 544 12.69 -26.62 -22.32
C PHE A 544 12.78 -28.12 -22.09
#